data_AF-A0A6N7QZA4-F1
#
_entry.id   AF-A0A6N7QZA4-F1
#
_cell.length_a   1.000
_cell.length_b   1.000
_cell.length_c   1.000
_cell.angle_alpha   90.00
_cell.angle_beta   90.00
_cell.angle_gamma   90.00
#
_symmetry.space_group_name_H-M   'P 1'
#
loop_
_entity.id
_entity.type
_entity.pdbx_description
1 polymer ?
#
loop_
_entity_poly.entity_id
_entity_poly.type
_entity_poly.pdbx_seq_one_letter_code
_entity_poly.pdbx_strand_id
1 'polypeptide(L)' 'MDCREIEEILNKFDYKIKQSLKNTSYQEQSDLEQEIKLKIIEKMFTVEFKDPPSIWCFLKPIDVKG' A
#
# COMPACT_ATOMS: atom_id res chain seq x y z
N MET A 1 1.25 14.69 -10.28
CA MET A 1 0.80 13.28 -10.39
C MET A 1 -0.54 13.27 -11.09
N ASP A 2 -0.70 12.46 -12.17
CA ASP A 2 -1.97 12.31 -12.90
C ASP A 2 -2.88 11.31 -12.14
N CYS A 3 -4.21 11.50 -12.21
CA CYS A 3 -5.20 10.58 -11.67
C CYS A 3 -5.00 9.13 -12.14
N ARG A 4 -4.60 8.93 -13.40
CA ARG A 4 -4.34 7.59 -13.97
C ARG A 4 -3.18 6.88 -13.28
N GLU A 5 -2.13 7.62 -12.94
CA GLU A 5 -0.95 7.08 -12.28
C GLU A 5 -1.26 6.65 -10.84
N ILE A 6 -2.14 7.41 -10.17
CA ILE A 6 -2.67 7.08 -8.85
C ILE A 6 -3.51 5.81 -8.92
N GLU A 7 -4.41 5.68 -9.92
CA GLU A 7 -5.22 4.48 -10.12
C GLU A 7 -4.36 3.23 -10.36
N GLU A 8 -3.31 3.33 -11.16
CA GLU A 8 -2.38 2.21 -11.39
C GLU A 8 -1.69 1.77 -10.10
N ILE A 9 -1.27 2.71 -9.26
CA ILE A 9 -0.62 2.41 -7.98
C ILE A 9 -1.64 1.78 -7.02
N LEU A 10 -2.84 2.36 -6.91
CA LEU A 10 -3.90 1.79 -6.08
C LEU A 10 -4.25 0.37 -6.51
N ASN A 11 -4.34 0.09 -7.82
CA ASN A 11 -4.56 -1.25 -8.35
C ASN A 11 -3.44 -2.24 -7.98
N LYS A 12 -2.17 -1.79 -7.97
CA LYS A 12 -1.05 -2.62 -7.50
C LYS A 12 -1.17 -2.98 -6.02
N PHE A 13 -1.71 -2.07 -5.21
CA PHE A 13 -1.93 -2.31 -3.78
C PHE A 13 -3.25 -3.02 -3.47
N ASP A 14 -4.24 -2.98 -4.36
CA ASP A 14 -5.59 -3.53 -4.15
C ASP A 14 -5.55 -5.00 -3.71
N TYR A 15 -4.75 -5.83 -4.39
CA TYR A 15 -4.55 -7.22 -4.01
C TYR A 15 -3.97 -7.36 -2.60
N LYS A 16 -2.97 -6.56 -2.23
CA LYS A 16 -2.38 -6.58 -0.89
C LYS A 16 -3.36 -6.11 0.17
N ILE A 17 -4.10 -5.04 -0.09
CA ILE A 17 -5.09 -4.48 0.84
C ILE A 17 -6.14 -5.55 1.16
N LYS A 18 -6.71 -6.18 0.12
CA LYS A 18 -7.69 -7.26 0.27
C LYS A 18 -7.14 -8.46 1.04
N GLN A 19 -5.89 -8.84 0.79
CA GLN A 19 -5.25 -9.92 1.56
C GLN A 19 -5.04 -9.55 3.02
N SER A 20 -4.69 -8.29 3.32
CA SER A 20 -4.53 -7.80 4.69
C SER A 20 -5.86 -7.72 5.45
N LEU A 21 -6.97 -7.48 4.74
CA LEU A 21 -8.31 -7.37 5.32
C LEU A 21 -9.07 -8.70 5.40
N LYS A 22 -8.53 -9.80 4.86
CA LYS A 22 -9.19 -11.12 4.89
C LYS A 22 -9.57 -11.63 6.29
N ASN A 23 -8.83 -11.21 7.32
CA ASN A 23 -9.08 -11.61 8.71
C ASN A 23 -9.99 -10.62 9.47
N THR A 24 -10.47 -9.57 8.81
CA THR A 24 -11.35 -8.56 9.39
C THR A 24 -12.81 -8.89 9.10
N SER A 25 -13.75 -8.40 9.90
CA SER A 25 -15.18 -8.66 9.67
C SER A 25 -15.62 -8.09 8.32
N TYR A 26 -16.46 -8.82 7.59
CA TYR A 26 -16.90 -8.42 6.24
C TYR A 26 -17.57 -7.04 6.20
N GLN A 27 -18.22 -6.65 7.29
CA GLN A 27 -18.85 -5.34 7.43
C GLN A 27 -17.83 -4.19 7.48
N GLU A 28 -16.66 -4.42 8.08
CA GLU A 28 -15.60 -3.42 8.23
C GLU A 28 -14.58 -3.45 7.09
N GLN A 29 -14.52 -4.54 6.32
CA GLN A 29 -13.57 -4.68 5.21
C GLN A 29 -13.72 -3.57 4.16
N SER A 30 -14.95 -3.19 3.81
CA SER A 30 -15.20 -2.14 2.81
C SER A 30 -14.72 -0.77 3.28
N ASP A 31 -15.03 -0.41 4.52
CA ASP A 31 -14.64 0.88 5.10
C ASP A 31 -13.12 0.97 5.25
N LEU A 32 -12.49 -0.08 5.77
CA LEU A 32 -11.04 -0.14 5.91
C LEU A 32 -10.31 -0.13 4.56
N GLU A 33 -10.86 -0.78 3.53
CA GLU A 33 -10.30 -0.74 2.18
C GLU A 33 -10.28 0.71 1.66
N GLN A 34 -11.39 1.44 1.81
CA GLN A 34 -11.46 2.84 1.41
C GLN A 34 -10.50 3.72 2.23
N GLU A 35 -10.44 3.54 3.55
CA GLU A 35 -9.56 4.32 4.40
C GLU A 35 -8.09 4.13 4.02
N ILE A 36 -7.67 2.88 3.77
CA ILE A 36 -6.30 2.57 3.33
C ILE A 36 -6.00 3.20 1.98
N LYS A 37 -6.92 3.12 1.01
CA LYS A 37 -6.77 3.75 -0.31
C LYS A 37 -6.61 5.27 -0.19
N LEU A 38 -7.43 5.94 0.63
CA LEU A 38 -7.33 7.37 0.89
C LEU A 38 -5.99 7.75 1.54
N LYS A 39 -5.53 6.97 2.53
CA LYS A 39 -4.23 7.19 3.18
C LYS A 39 -3.05 7.08 2.22
N ILE A 40 -3.12 6.11 1.30
CA ILE A 40 -2.11 5.89 0.27
C ILE A 40 -2.05 7.11 -0.68
N ILE A 41 -3.20 7.60 -1.13
CA ILE A 41 -3.30 8.81 -1.95
C ILE A 41 -2.74 10.02 -1.19
N GLU A 42 -3.19 10.26 0.03
CA GLU A 42 -2.72 11.36 0.88
C GLU A 42 -1.19 11.34 1.04
N LYS A 43 -0.61 10.17 1.30
CA LYS A 43 0.84 9.99 1.40
C LYS A 43 1.57 10.22 0.08
N MET A 44 1.00 9.84 -1.07
CA MET A 44 1.60 10.17 -2.36
C MET A 44 1.68 11.68 -2.62
N PHE A 45 0.71 12.44 -2.13
CA PHE A 45 0.72 13.90 -2.27
C PHE A 45 1.56 14.63 -1.21
N THR A 46 1.77 14.03 -0.03
CA THR A 46 2.46 14.68 1.10
C THR A 46 3.90 14.22 1.32
N VAL A 47 4.30 13.07 0.78
CA VAL A 47 5.64 12.50 1.00
C VAL A 47 6.58 12.94 -0.13
N GLU A 48 7.53 13.83 0.17
CA GLU A 48 8.82 13.80 -0.52
C GLU A 48 9.48 12.46 -0.13
N PHE A 49 9.54 11.50 -1.04
CA PHE A 49 10.08 10.15 -0.79
C PHE A 49 11.58 10.22 -0.48
N LYS A 50 11.90 10.51 0.79
CA LYS A 50 13.23 10.37 1.38
C LYS A 50 13.24 9.08 2.18
N ASP A 51 13.51 8.00 1.46
CA ASP A 51 13.66 6.62 1.93
C ASP A 51 12.38 5.90 2.44
N PRO A 52 12.20 4.62 2.07
CA PRO A 52 11.10 3.82 2.60
C PRO A 52 11.30 3.60 4.11
N PRO A 53 10.21 3.62 4.93
CA PRO A 53 10.30 3.39 6.36
C PRO A 53 11.01 2.06 6.68
N SER A 54 11.77 2.01 7.78
CA SER A 54 12.62 0.87 8.17
C SER A 54 11.90 -0.49 8.16
N ILE A 55 10.58 -0.52 8.37
CA ILE A 55 9.74 -1.72 8.24
C ILE A 55 9.85 -2.37 6.84
N TRP A 56 9.99 -1.58 5.78
CA TRP A 56 10.13 -2.06 4.41
C TRP A 56 11.56 -2.52 4.09
N CYS A 57 12.56 -2.09 4.85
CA CYS A 57 13.93 -2.62 4.73
C CYS A 57 14.01 -4.11 5.11
N PHE A 58 13.09 -4.63 5.92
CA PHE A 58 13.02 -6.05 6.26
C PHE A 58 12.48 -6.94 5.13
N LEU A 59 11.92 -6.35 4.07
CA LEU A 59 11.39 -7.09 2.91
C LEU A 59 12.38 -7.18 1.75
N LYS A 60 13.65 -6.77 1.93
CA LYS A 60 14.66 -6.96 0.89
C LYS A 60 14.80 -8.47 0.60
N PRO A 61 14.75 -8.90 -0.67
CA PRO A 61 15.10 -10.26 -1.02
C PRO A 61 16.52 -10.52 -0.52
N ILE A 62 16.71 -11.67 0.15
CA ILE A 62 18.02 -12.14 0.56
C ILE A 62 18.77 -12.42 -0.75
N ASP A 63 19.71 -11.55 -1.11
CA ASP A 63 20.64 -11.79 -2.19
C ASP A 63 21.56 -12.94 -1.74
N VAL A 64 21.17 -14.17 -2.07
CA VAL A 64 22.02 -15.35 -1.84
C VAL A 64 23.12 -15.29 -2.89
N LYS A 65 24.19 -14.54 -2.60
CA LYS A 65 25.44 -14.67 -3.35
C LYS A 65 26.07 -16.00 -2.95
N GLY A 66 26.04 -16.94 -3.89
CA GLY A 66 26.88 -18.14 -3.87
C GLY A 66 28.36 -17.82 -4.06
#